data_AF-A0AA39M9R5-F1
#
_entry.id   AF-A0AA39M9R5-F1
#
_cell.length_a   1.000
_cell.length_b   1.000
_cell.length_c   1.000
_cell.angle_alpha   90.00
_cell.angle_beta   90.00
_cell.angle_gamma   90.00
#
_symmetry.space_group_name_H-M   'P 1'
#
loop_
_entity.id
_entity.type
_entity.pdbx_description
1 polymer ?
#
loop_
_entity_poly.entity_id
_entity_poly.type
_entity_poly.pdbx_seq_one_letter_code
_entity_poly.pdbx_strand_id
1 'polypeptide(L)'
;MRRTSPNPAGRRSFVHAMKKPTPGTSTSKGNHDADRPSTSKMFDAPDLPLDGFSSKKPANLELPVVEGAVRSYSLQHGSGFLMIDGFEENVFVHQSQIEMPGLRCLHEGERCRFSVYRTPKGLRAVAVKAIDPNGFRGGPPSSQRPVKCFNCGRKGHLAKDCEGAKDACHYCRQPGHIGANCPKKREKKERREAAQMPKLVEPPDPRKKANARRPKAAIPSLRELFQQMQKTQKATLEERRRLERSRSC
;
A
#
# COMPACT_ATOMS: atom_id res chain seq x y z
N MET A 1 70.83 4.81 18.07
CA MET A 1 70.10 5.55 19.13
C MET A 1 68.65 5.05 19.12
N ARG A 2 68.34 3.85 19.65
CA ARG A 2 67.83 3.54 21.01
C ARG A 2 66.69 4.44 21.52
N ARG A 3 65.51 3.82 21.68
CA ARG A 3 64.44 3.92 22.73
C ARG A 3 63.15 3.40 22.06
N THR A 4 62.66 2.14 22.15
CA THR A 4 62.28 1.24 23.26
C THR A 4 61.40 1.86 24.36
N SER A 5 60.08 1.60 24.25
CA SER A 5 59.06 1.25 25.28
C SER A 5 58.82 2.22 26.46
N PRO A 6 57.78 2.08 27.34
CA PRO A 6 56.75 1.03 27.46
C PRO A 6 55.29 1.50 27.76
N ASN A 7 54.39 0.51 27.77
CA ASN A 7 53.07 0.47 28.43
C ASN A 7 53.22 0.56 29.97
N PRO A 8 52.20 1.01 30.74
CA PRO A 8 51.56 0.04 31.64
C PRO A 8 50.04 0.22 31.89
N ALA A 9 49.38 -0.94 31.91
CA ALA A 9 48.30 -1.43 32.80
C ALA A 9 47.43 -0.44 33.61
N GLY A 10 46.11 -0.63 33.54
CA GLY A 10 45.15 -0.08 34.51
C GLY A 10 43.73 -0.64 34.37
N ARG A 11 43.45 -1.68 35.16
CA ARG A 11 42.19 -2.43 35.31
C ARG A 11 40.94 -1.56 35.56
N ARG A 12 39.77 -2.00 35.09
CA ARG A 12 38.69 -2.55 35.96
C ARG A 12 37.47 -3.03 35.17
N SER A 13 37.19 -4.30 35.36
CA SER A 13 35.99 -5.05 35.05
C SER A 13 34.76 -4.46 35.75
N PHE A 14 33.60 -4.42 35.09
CA PHE A 14 32.34 -4.75 35.75
C PHE A 14 31.35 -5.31 34.73
N VAL A 15 31.21 -6.63 34.81
CA VAL A 15 30.11 -7.41 34.25
C VAL A 15 28.85 -7.13 35.07
N HIS A 16 27.74 -6.82 34.41
CA HIS A 16 26.40 -7.02 34.97
C HIS A 16 25.60 -7.88 34.00
N ALA A 17 25.77 -9.19 34.16
CA ALA A 17 24.76 -10.18 33.85
C ALA A 17 23.71 -10.21 34.97
N MET A 18 22.63 -10.99 34.75
CA MET A 18 21.46 -11.26 35.63
C MET A 18 20.23 -10.43 35.20
N LYS A 19 19.04 -10.98 34.96
CA LYS A 19 18.51 -12.34 35.18
C LYS A 19 17.26 -12.49 34.29
N LYS A 20 17.13 -13.62 33.58
CA LYS A 20 15.86 -14.07 32.99
C LYS A 20 14.92 -14.55 34.12
N PRO A 21 13.60 -14.35 34.02
CA PRO A 21 12.66 -15.17 34.79
C PRO A 21 11.59 -15.82 33.91
N THR A 22 11.58 -17.16 33.88
CA THR A 22 10.40 -18.04 33.78
C THR A 22 10.79 -19.37 34.48
N PRO A 23 9.88 -20.30 34.82
CA PRO A 23 8.44 -20.22 35.09
C PRO A 23 8.12 -20.67 36.55
N GLY A 24 6.95 -20.30 37.08
CA GLY A 24 6.44 -20.79 38.37
C GLY A 24 5.02 -21.31 38.22
N THR A 25 4.87 -22.63 38.26
CA THR A 25 3.60 -23.33 38.41
C THR A 25 3.23 -23.42 39.89
N SER A 26 2.03 -22.98 40.26
CA SER A 26 1.39 -23.38 41.52
C SER A 26 -0.12 -23.48 41.33
N THR A 27 -0.60 -24.70 41.47
CA THR A 27 -2.00 -25.11 41.53
C THR A 27 -2.61 -24.69 42.86
N SER A 28 -3.79 -24.07 42.85
CA SER A 28 -4.70 -24.08 44.01
C SER A 28 -6.16 -23.95 43.55
N LYS A 29 -6.95 -24.99 43.87
CA LYS A 29 -8.42 -25.00 43.81
C LYS A 29 -8.97 -24.15 44.97
N GLY A 30 -10.05 -23.41 44.73
CA GLY A 30 -10.83 -22.73 45.77
C GLY A 30 -11.89 -21.83 45.16
N ASN A 31 -13.15 -22.07 45.54
CA ASN A 31 -14.36 -21.53 44.93
C ASN A 31 -14.73 -20.12 45.43
N HIS A 32 -15.68 -19.53 44.70
CA HIS A 32 -16.70 -18.56 45.13
C HIS A 32 -16.44 -17.05 45.06
N ASP A 33 -17.51 -16.43 44.57
CA ASP A 33 -18.01 -15.07 44.74
C ASP A 33 -17.56 -13.96 43.77
N ALA A 34 -18.61 -13.40 43.17
CA ALA A 34 -18.63 -12.24 42.32
C ALA A 34 -18.04 -11.04 43.05
N ASP A 35 -17.04 -10.40 42.44
CA ASP A 35 -16.82 -8.95 42.39
C ASP A 35 -15.37 -8.71 41.96
N ARG A 36 -15.15 -8.75 40.66
CA ARG A 36 -13.90 -8.29 40.03
C ARG A 36 -14.10 -6.82 39.64
N PRO A 37 -13.52 -5.83 40.36
CA PRO A 37 -13.50 -4.47 39.86
C PRO A 37 -12.54 -4.40 38.66
N SER A 38 -13.13 -4.32 37.46
CA SER A 38 -12.41 -4.04 36.23
C SER A 38 -11.74 -2.65 36.34
N THR A 39 -10.43 -2.58 36.09
CA THR A 39 -9.58 -1.39 36.19
C THR A 39 -9.79 -0.38 35.05
N SER A 40 -11.03 -0.24 34.56
CA SER A 40 -11.41 0.63 33.45
C SER A 40 -11.86 2.03 33.87
N LYS A 41 -11.85 2.37 35.17
CA LYS A 41 -12.50 3.56 35.73
C LYS A 41 -11.68 4.87 35.68
N MET A 42 -10.77 5.03 34.72
CA MET A 42 -10.00 6.29 34.61
C MET A 42 -10.39 7.14 33.40
N PHE A 43 -11.12 6.58 32.43
CA PHE A 43 -11.67 7.35 31.31
C PHE A 43 -13.08 6.84 31.00
N ASP A 44 -14.03 7.21 31.85
CA ASP A 44 -15.46 7.15 31.53
C ASP A 44 -15.75 8.21 30.47
N ALA A 45 -15.39 7.91 29.22
CA ALA A 45 -15.83 8.69 28.08
C ALA A 45 -17.36 8.60 28.04
N PRO A 46 -18.07 9.75 27.97
CA PRO A 46 -19.51 9.80 28.12
C PRO A 46 -20.19 8.97 27.01
N ASP A 47 -20.98 7.98 27.43
CA ASP A 47 -21.86 7.21 26.53
C ASP A 47 -22.95 8.15 26.02
N LEU A 48 -22.82 8.61 24.78
CA LEU A 48 -23.82 9.45 24.13
C LEU A 48 -24.93 8.58 23.49
N PRO A 49 -26.18 9.09 23.43
CA PRO A 49 -27.31 8.34 22.90
C PRO A 49 -27.13 7.96 21.42
N LEU A 50 -27.60 6.76 21.08
CA LEU A 50 -27.41 6.04 19.82
C LEU A 50 -28.22 6.63 18.65
N ASP A 51 -28.02 7.90 18.30
CA ASP A 51 -28.65 8.49 17.12
C ASP A 51 -27.67 8.56 15.94
N GLY A 52 -28.11 8.00 14.81
CA GLY A 52 -27.28 7.47 13.73
C GLY A 52 -26.25 8.41 13.10
N PHE A 53 -25.10 7.82 12.72
CA PHE A 53 -24.14 8.23 11.67
C PHE A 53 -23.77 9.72 11.53
N SER A 54 -24.01 10.55 12.54
CA SER A 54 -23.69 11.96 12.44
C SER A 54 -22.19 12.16 12.62
N SER A 55 -21.53 12.54 11.52
CA SER A 55 -20.13 12.99 11.52
C SER A 55 -19.95 14.37 12.16
N LYS A 56 -21.02 14.96 12.73
CA LYS A 56 -20.98 16.24 13.41
C LYS A 56 -20.56 16.04 14.87
N LYS A 57 -19.55 16.80 15.29
CA LYS A 57 -19.13 16.92 16.69
C LYS A 57 -20.35 17.21 17.57
N PRO A 58 -20.58 16.53 18.70
CA PRO A 58 -21.58 16.99 19.66
C PRO A 58 -21.20 18.41 20.07
N ALA A 59 -22.11 19.36 19.89
CA ALA A 59 -21.79 20.79 19.82
C ALA A 59 -21.32 21.41 21.15
N ASN A 60 -21.18 20.66 22.25
CA ASN A 60 -20.84 21.24 23.54
C ASN A 60 -20.23 20.26 24.56
N LEU A 61 -19.43 19.28 24.09
CA LEU A 61 -18.71 18.36 25.00
C LEU A 61 -17.20 18.64 24.90
N GLU A 62 -16.59 18.96 26.05
CA GLU A 62 -15.14 19.03 26.22
C GLU A 62 -14.56 17.61 26.12
N LEU A 63 -14.29 17.17 24.89
CA LEU A 63 -13.67 15.87 24.65
C LEU A 63 -12.18 15.90 25.04
N PRO A 64 -11.67 14.85 25.70
CA PRO A 64 -10.27 14.78 26.09
C PRO A 64 -9.39 14.86 24.84
N VAL A 65 -8.50 15.86 24.84
CA VAL A 65 -7.52 16.05 23.77
C VAL A 65 -6.32 15.19 24.09
N VAL A 66 -5.99 14.30 23.17
CA VAL A 66 -4.86 13.38 23.28
C VAL A 66 -3.89 13.59 22.11
N GLU A 67 -2.67 13.11 22.32
CA GLU A 67 -1.62 13.11 21.30
C GLU A 67 -1.32 11.68 20.89
N GLY A 68 -0.92 11.52 19.64
CA GLY A 68 -0.68 10.21 19.07
C GLY A 68 0.02 10.25 17.74
N ALA A 69 0.15 9.08 17.14
CA ALA A 69 0.77 8.89 15.83
C ALA A 69 -0.19 8.20 14.86
N VAL A 70 -0.07 8.55 13.57
CA VAL A 70 -0.84 7.88 12.52
C VAL A 70 -0.29 6.47 12.31
N ARG A 71 -1.11 5.43 12.50
CA ARG A 71 -0.71 4.05 12.25
C ARG A 71 -0.83 3.69 10.78
N SER A 72 -1.98 3.98 10.20
CA SER A 72 -2.26 3.72 8.79
C SER A 72 -3.28 4.72 8.27
N TYR A 73 -3.09 5.22 7.06
CA TYR A 73 -4.05 6.12 6.43
C TYR A 73 -4.16 5.83 4.94
N SER A 74 -5.37 5.56 4.47
CA SER A 74 -5.64 5.31 3.06
C SER A 74 -6.16 6.60 2.40
N LEU A 75 -5.37 7.16 1.48
CA LEU A 75 -5.74 8.33 0.68
C LEU A 75 -6.97 8.06 -0.21
N GLN A 76 -7.14 6.82 -0.67
CA GLN A 76 -8.23 6.44 -1.57
C GLN A 76 -9.60 6.48 -0.87
N HIS A 77 -9.65 6.06 0.39
CA HIS A 77 -10.88 5.99 1.17
C HIS A 77 -11.04 7.19 2.11
N GLY A 78 -9.98 8.00 2.30
CA GLY A 78 -9.98 9.11 3.23
C GLY A 78 -10.18 8.66 4.68
N SER A 79 -9.69 7.47 5.03
CA SER A 79 -9.88 6.88 6.36
C SER A 79 -8.59 6.21 6.84
N GLY A 80 -8.43 6.14 8.15
CA GLY A 80 -7.25 5.56 8.77
C GLY A 80 -7.42 5.29 10.26
N PHE A 81 -6.31 4.88 10.87
CA PHE A 81 -6.21 4.59 12.29
C PHE A 81 -5.06 5.37 12.91
N LEU A 82 -5.33 5.96 14.07
CA LEU A 82 -4.38 6.65 14.92
C LEU A 82 -4.11 5.79 16.16
N MET A 83 -2.90 5.88 16.68
CA MET A 83 -2.50 5.29 17.96
C MET A 83 -2.34 6.42 18.97
N ILE A 84 -2.85 6.24 20.18
CA ILE A 84 -2.65 7.20 21.28
C ILE A 84 -1.36 6.81 22.01
N ASP A 85 -0.56 7.80 22.39
CA ASP A 85 0.65 7.56 23.19
C ASP A 85 0.26 6.90 24.53
N GLY A 86 0.73 5.67 24.77
CA GLY A 86 0.44 4.90 25.99
C GLY A 86 -0.76 3.94 25.92
N PHE A 87 -1.47 3.87 24.78
CA PHE A 87 -2.59 2.93 24.59
C PHE A 87 -2.41 2.10 23.32
N GLU A 88 -2.80 0.82 23.37
CA GLU A 88 -2.78 -0.07 22.19
C GLU A 88 -4.07 0.00 21.35
N GLU A 89 -5.10 0.67 21.85
CA GLU A 89 -6.36 0.83 21.13
C GLU A 89 -6.21 1.76 19.93
N ASN A 90 -6.73 1.31 18.78
CA ASN A 90 -6.71 2.09 17.56
C ASN A 90 -7.92 3.04 17.54
N VAL A 91 -7.65 4.30 17.20
CA VAL A 91 -8.69 5.32 17.04
C VAL A 91 -8.96 5.53 15.56
N PHE A 92 -10.21 5.36 15.16
CA PHE A 92 -10.62 5.57 13.78
C PHE A 92 -10.63 7.07 13.44
N VAL A 93 -10.03 7.43 12.31
CA VAL A 93 -10.05 8.78 11.75
C VAL A 93 -10.61 8.75 10.34
N HIS A 94 -11.39 9.78 10.01
CA HIS A 94 -11.90 10.02 8.66
C HIS A 94 -11.50 11.42 8.20
N GLN A 95 -11.41 11.62 6.89
CA GLN A 95 -10.86 12.83 6.27
C GLN A 95 -11.62 14.10 6.61
N SER A 96 -12.92 13.99 6.93
CA SER A 96 -13.75 15.14 7.34
C SER A 96 -13.41 15.69 8.72
N GLN A 97 -12.69 14.92 9.54
CA GLN A 97 -12.33 15.25 10.92
C GLN A 97 -10.95 15.90 11.03
N ILE A 98 -10.20 15.93 9.93
CA ILE A 98 -8.86 16.49 9.86
C ILE A 98 -8.96 18.00 9.61
N GLU A 99 -8.52 18.79 10.58
CA GLU A 99 -8.45 20.24 10.50
C GLU A 99 -7.09 20.64 9.91
N MET A 100 -6.99 20.64 8.58
CA MET A 100 -5.80 21.10 7.85
C MET A 100 -6.19 21.84 6.57
N PRO A 101 -5.53 22.96 6.22
CA PRO A 101 -5.76 23.64 4.96
C PRO A 101 -5.24 22.81 3.78
N GLY A 102 -6.05 22.65 2.73
CA GLY A 102 -5.68 21.95 1.50
C GLY A 102 -6.07 20.47 1.49
N LEU A 103 -5.19 19.61 0.96
CA LEU A 103 -5.45 18.18 0.83
C LEU A 103 -5.37 17.51 2.21
N ARG A 104 -6.52 17.09 2.76
CA ARG A 104 -6.66 16.48 4.10
C ARG A 104 -6.14 15.05 4.13
N CYS A 105 -4.82 14.94 4.15
CA CYS A 105 -4.10 13.68 4.12
C CYS A 105 -3.19 13.57 5.34
N LEU A 106 -3.18 12.39 5.95
CA LEU A 106 -2.26 12.05 7.02
C LEU A 106 -1.24 11.04 6.50
N HIS A 107 0.00 11.14 6.95
CA HIS A 107 1.05 10.18 6.63
C HIS A 107 1.31 9.24 7.80
N GLU A 108 1.63 7.98 7.50
CA GLU A 108 2.00 7.00 8.53
C GLU A 108 3.21 7.50 9.33
N GLY A 109 3.09 7.46 10.65
CA GLY A 109 4.10 7.95 11.60
C GLY A 109 4.02 9.45 11.94
N GLU A 110 3.09 10.22 11.35
CA GLU A 110 2.94 11.66 11.65
C GLU A 110 2.34 11.88 13.04
N ARG A 111 2.89 12.82 13.85
CA ARG A 111 2.34 13.13 15.18
C ARG A 111 1.19 14.12 15.07
N CYS A 112 0.07 13.72 15.64
CA CYS A 112 -1.17 14.48 15.59
C CYS A 112 -1.78 14.62 16.98
N ARG A 113 -2.42 15.77 17.21
CA ARG A 113 -3.27 16.05 18.37
C ARG A 113 -4.72 15.97 17.95
N PHE A 114 -5.53 15.23 18.68
CA PHE A 114 -6.93 15.02 18.35
C PHE A 114 -7.76 14.78 19.60
N SER A 115 -9.06 15.01 19.51
CA SER A 115 -9.98 14.65 20.57
C SER A 115 -10.61 13.29 20.26
N VAL A 116 -10.77 12.45 21.29
CA VAL A 116 -11.33 11.10 21.14
C VAL A 116 -12.71 11.03 21.78
N TYR A 117 -13.62 10.30 21.14
CA TYR A 117 -14.92 9.95 21.71
C TYR A 117 -15.28 8.50 21.38
N ARG A 118 -16.12 7.89 22.23
CA ARG A 118 -16.61 6.52 22.03
C ARG A 118 -17.76 6.51 21.02
N THR A 119 -17.74 5.53 20.13
CA THR A 119 -18.85 5.22 19.23
C THR A 119 -19.14 3.71 19.30
N PRO A 120 -20.31 3.25 18.84
CA PRO A 120 -20.62 1.81 18.77
C PRO A 120 -19.62 1.00 17.91
N LYS A 121 -18.87 1.68 17.05
CA LYS A 121 -17.83 1.08 16.18
C LYS A 121 -16.42 1.18 16.77
N GLY A 122 -16.27 1.68 17.99
CA GLY A 122 -14.99 1.91 18.66
C GLY A 122 -14.66 3.38 18.85
N LEU A 123 -13.40 3.67 19.20
CA LEU A 123 -12.91 5.02 19.40
C LEU A 123 -12.81 5.79 18.08
N ARG A 124 -13.27 7.03 18.07
CA ARG A 124 -13.20 7.90 16.89
C ARG A 124 -12.53 9.23 17.24
N ALA A 125 -11.69 9.71 16.32
CA ALA A 125 -10.99 10.98 16.45
C ALA A 125 -11.77 12.12 15.78
N VAL A 126 -11.79 13.30 16.41
CA VAL A 126 -12.31 14.56 15.88
C VAL A 126 -11.31 15.70 16.08
N ALA A 127 -11.41 16.73 15.23
CA ALA A 127 -10.54 17.91 15.26
C ALA A 127 -9.05 17.54 15.24
N VAL A 128 -8.64 16.69 14.29
CA VAL A 128 -7.28 16.20 14.16
C VAL A 128 -6.38 17.31 13.61
N LYS A 129 -5.33 17.65 14.34
CA LYS A 129 -4.32 18.66 13.99
C LYS A 129 -2.93 18.03 14.01
N ALA A 130 -2.13 18.28 12.99
CA ALA A 130 -0.72 17.89 13.01
C ALA A 130 0.03 18.73 14.06
N ILE A 131 0.79 18.08 14.95
CA ILE A 131 1.62 18.76 15.96
C ILE A 131 2.97 19.12 15.36
N ASP A 132 3.50 18.26 14.50
CA ASP A 132 4.82 18.45 13.93
C ASP A 132 4.80 19.64 12.95
N PRO A 133 5.55 20.73 13.20
CA PRO A 133 5.66 21.85 12.24
C PRO A 133 6.41 21.43 10.96
N ASN A 134 7.19 20.35 11.06
CA ASN A 134 7.85 19.62 9.98
C ASN A 134 7.08 18.37 9.52
N GLY A 135 5.89 18.12 10.09
CA GLY A 135 4.97 17.07 9.66
C GLY A 135 4.64 17.27 8.18
N PHE A 136 4.84 16.21 7.41
CA PHE A 136 4.95 16.20 5.97
C PHE A 136 3.82 16.97 5.26
N ARG A 137 4.08 18.24 4.93
CA ARG A 137 3.29 19.01 3.97
C ARG A 137 3.50 18.44 2.57
N GLY A 138 2.82 17.34 2.26
CA GLY A 138 2.48 16.92 0.91
C GLY A 138 3.64 16.82 -0.10
N GLY A 139 4.80 16.32 0.30
CA GLY A 139 5.92 16.03 -0.60
C GLY A 139 6.78 14.87 -0.11
N PRO A 140 7.34 14.02 -1.00
CA PRO A 140 8.15 12.88 -0.59
C PRO A 140 9.40 13.34 0.21
N PRO A 141 9.88 12.54 1.19
CA PRO A 141 11.08 12.84 1.98
C PRO A 141 12.31 12.90 1.08
N SER A 142 12.67 14.10 0.64
CA SER A 142 13.88 14.35 -0.14
C SER A 142 15.04 14.90 0.70
N SER A 143 14.81 15.28 1.96
CA SER A 143 15.78 16.03 2.75
C SER A 143 16.87 15.20 3.45
N GLN A 144 16.80 13.87 3.42
CA GLN A 144 17.90 13.00 3.89
C GLN A 144 18.46 12.09 2.78
N ARG A 145 18.08 12.32 1.52
CA ARG A 145 18.82 11.71 0.41
C ARG A 145 20.02 12.61 0.14
N PRO A 146 21.26 12.10 0.18
CA PRO A 146 22.42 12.90 -0.18
C PRO A 146 22.20 13.41 -1.61
N VAL A 147 21.94 14.71 -1.73
CA VAL A 147 21.64 15.34 -3.01
C VAL A 147 22.88 15.18 -3.86
N LYS A 148 22.73 14.40 -4.94
CA LYS A 148 23.75 14.30 -5.98
C LYS A 148 23.61 15.52 -6.87
N CYS A 149 24.72 16.14 -7.20
CA CYS A 149 24.77 17.25 -8.12
C CYS A 149 24.21 16.81 -9.48
N PHE A 150 23.25 17.57 -10.02
CA PHE A 150 22.64 17.29 -11.32
C PHE A 150 23.55 17.61 -12.51
N ASN A 151 24.68 18.26 -12.26
CA ASN A 151 25.69 18.57 -13.27
C ASN A 151 26.82 17.51 -13.29
N CYS A 152 27.45 17.20 -12.14
CA CYS A 152 28.59 16.26 -12.08
C CYS A 152 28.27 14.87 -11.50
N GLY A 153 27.10 14.67 -10.90
CA GLY A 153 26.68 13.41 -10.29
C GLY A 153 27.31 13.09 -8.93
N ARG A 154 28.26 13.90 -8.43
CA ARG A 154 28.87 13.75 -7.10
C ARG A 154 27.90 14.15 -6.00
N LYS A 155 27.94 13.46 -4.87
CA LYS A 155 27.10 13.73 -3.69
C LYS A 155 27.75 14.85 -2.86
N GLY A 156 26.93 15.69 -2.20
CA GLY A 156 27.42 16.69 -1.25
C GLY A 156 27.33 18.15 -1.72
N HIS A 157 26.83 18.42 -2.92
CA HIS A 157 26.54 19.78 -3.41
C HIS A 157 25.39 19.77 -4.44
N LEU A 158 24.73 20.92 -4.64
CA LEU A 158 23.72 21.12 -5.67
C LEU A 158 24.34 21.61 -6.99
N ALA A 159 23.60 21.54 -8.09
CA ALA A 159 24.08 21.95 -9.41
C ALA A 159 24.53 23.42 -9.48
N LYS A 160 24.03 24.28 -8.58
CA LYS A 160 24.41 25.70 -8.48
C LYS A 160 25.80 25.89 -7.87
N ASP A 161 26.19 25.01 -6.96
CA ASP A 161 27.46 25.05 -6.22
C ASP A 161 28.48 24.06 -6.81
N CYS A 162 28.27 23.65 -8.06
CA CYS A 162 29.12 22.68 -8.74
C CYS A 162 30.34 23.37 -9.36
N GLU A 163 31.52 23.02 -8.85
CA GLU A 163 32.82 23.47 -9.36
C GLU A 163 33.23 22.76 -10.69
N GLY A 164 32.46 21.76 -11.13
CA GLY A 164 32.68 21.07 -12.42
C GLY A 164 32.07 21.78 -13.63
N ALA A 165 32.51 21.38 -14.84
CA ALA A 165 32.14 21.96 -16.14
C ALA A 165 30.64 22.26 -16.24
N LYS A 166 30.31 23.54 -16.29
CA LYS A 166 28.95 24.06 -16.45
C LYS A 166 28.57 23.85 -17.93
N ASP A 167 27.29 23.54 -18.19
CA ASP A 167 26.70 23.45 -19.54
C ASP A 167 26.82 22.12 -20.31
N ALA A 168 26.74 20.99 -19.59
CA ALA A 168 26.48 19.69 -20.20
C ALA A 168 24.99 19.32 -20.17
N CYS A 169 24.49 18.74 -21.27
CA CYS A 169 23.12 18.29 -21.36
C CYS A 169 22.79 17.19 -20.34
N HIS A 170 21.77 17.37 -19.52
CA HIS A 170 21.34 16.38 -18.50
C HIS A 170 20.91 15.01 -19.05
N TYR A 171 20.60 14.88 -20.34
CA TYR A 171 20.22 13.61 -20.98
C TYR A 171 21.40 12.88 -21.63
N CYS A 172 22.19 13.55 -22.48
CA CYS A 172 23.29 12.92 -23.23
C CYS A 172 24.70 13.27 -22.72
N ARG A 173 24.81 14.13 -21.70
CA ARG A 173 26.05 14.67 -21.10
C ARG A 173 27.02 15.36 -22.07
N GLN A 174 26.59 15.65 -23.30
CA GLN A 174 27.41 16.43 -24.23
C GLN A 174 27.30 17.94 -23.90
N PRO A 175 28.42 18.67 -23.99
CA PRO A 175 28.44 20.12 -23.79
C PRO A 175 27.74 20.86 -24.93
N GLY A 176 27.34 22.11 -24.68
CA GLY A 176 26.81 23.02 -25.72
C GLY A 176 25.29 22.99 -25.91
N HIS A 177 24.54 22.22 -25.10
CA HIS A 177 23.08 22.28 -25.07
C HIS A 177 22.50 21.80 -23.74
N ILE A 178 21.27 22.23 -23.44
CA ILE A 178 20.53 21.81 -22.24
C ILE A 178 19.62 20.62 -22.61
N GLY A 179 19.21 19.80 -21.63
CA GLY A 179 18.35 18.62 -21.85
C GLY A 179 17.00 18.88 -22.57
N ALA A 180 16.58 20.14 -22.66
CA ALA A 180 15.45 20.57 -23.48
C ALA A 180 15.77 20.55 -24.99
N ASN A 181 16.98 20.97 -25.38
CA ASN A 181 17.45 21.06 -26.77
C ASN A 181 18.37 19.88 -27.15
N CYS A 182 18.22 18.73 -26.48
CA CYS A 182 19.06 17.58 -26.74
C CYS A 182 18.72 16.92 -28.09
N PRO A 183 19.67 16.83 -29.05
CA PRO A 183 19.43 16.22 -30.35
C PRO A 183 18.99 14.75 -30.21
N LYS A 184 19.69 13.98 -29.36
CA LYS A 184 19.34 12.57 -29.06
C LYS A 184 17.96 12.37 -28.44
N LYS A 185 17.40 13.39 -27.78
CA LYS A 185 16.05 13.32 -27.20
C LYS A 185 14.99 13.61 -28.26
N ARG A 186 15.28 14.53 -29.18
CA ARG A 186 14.42 14.89 -30.32
C ARG A 186 14.32 13.73 -31.31
N GLU A 187 15.43 13.11 -31.69
CA GLU A 187 15.45 11.93 -32.58
C GLU A 187 14.60 10.76 -32.02
N LYS A 188 14.70 10.50 -30.70
CA LYS A 188 13.91 9.45 -30.04
C LYS A 188 12.41 9.79 -29.98
N LYS A 189 12.06 11.08 -29.89
CA LYS A 189 10.67 11.55 -29.92
C LYS A 189 10.09 11.39 -31.33
N GLU A 190 10.82 11.84 -32.34
CA GLU A 190 10.45 11.75 -33.76
C GLU A 190 10.30 10.27 -34.19
N ARG A 191 11.17 9.36 -33.73
CA ARG A 191 11.01 7.92 -33.99
C ARG A 191 9.78 7.31 -33.34
N ARG A 192 9.38 7.80 -32.15
CA ARG A 192 8.16 7.33 -31.47
C ARG A 192 6.90 7.93 -32.12
N GLU A 193 6.96 9.19 -32.52
CA GLU A 193 5.87 9.89 -33.22
C GLU A 193 5.65 9.30 -34.63
N ALA A 194 6.72 8.97 -35.35
CA ALA A 194 6.65 8.25 -36.63
C ALA A 194 6.10 6.83 -36.49
N ALA A 195 6.37 6.16 -35.37
CA ALA A 195 5.75 4.86 -35.06
C ALA A 195 4.28 4.97 -34.62
N GLN A 196 3.78 6.18 -34.36
CA GLN A 196 2.45 6.46 -33.82
C GLN A 196 1.56 7.28 -34.77
N MET A 197 1.88 7.29 -36.07
CA MET A 197 0.99 7.81 -37.11
C MET A 197 -0.12 6.78 -37.40
N PRO A 198 -1.41 7.16 -37.47
CA PRO A 198 -2.44 6.23 -37.90
C PRO A 198 -2.17 5.89 -39.37
N LYS A 199 -2.20 4.58 -39.70
CA LYS A 199 -2.18 4.12 -41.09
C LYS A 199 -3.19 4.96 -41.88
N LEU A 200 -2.77 5.54 -43.01
CA LEU A 200 -3.74 6.02 -43.99
C LEU A 200 -4.77 4.91 -44.17
N VAL A 201 -6.04 5.22 -43.98
CA VAL A 201 -7.13 4.28 -44.20
C VAL A 201 -7.02 3.87 -45.67
N GLU A 202 -6.54 2.66 -45.92
CA GLU A 202 -6.59 2.08 -47.26
C GLU A 202 -8.05 2.15 -47.72
N PRO A 203 -8.35 2.69 -48.92
CA PRO A 203 -9.72 2.80 -49.40
C PRO A 203 -10.36 1.40 -49.40
N PRO A 204 -11.60 1.24 -48.93
CA PRO A 204 -12.20 -0.07 -48.77
C PRO A 204 -12.36 -0.74 -50.14
N ASP A 205 -11.61 -1.83 -50.33
CA ASP A 205 -11.66 -2.68 -51.51
C ASP A 205 -13.10 -3.17 -51.74
N PRO A 206 -13.74 -2.86 -52.90
CA PRO A 206 -15.16 -3.13 -53.13
C PRO A 206 -15.52 -4.62 -53.12
N ARG A 207 -14.54 -5.51 -53.13
CA ARG A 207 -14.73 -6.97 -53.18
C ARG A 207 -15.07 -7.61 -51.84
N LYS A 208 -14.89 -6.92 -50.70
CA LYS A 208 -15.13 -7.51 -49.36
C LYS A 208 -16.60 -7.57 -48.92
N LYS A 209 -17.55 -7.01 -49.67
CA LYS A 209 -18.99 -7.09 -49.35
C LYS A 209 -19.68 -8.41 -49.77
N ALA A 210 -19.01 -9.27 -50.53
CA ALA A 210 -19.61 -10.53 -51.01
C ALA A 210 -19.60 -11.69 -49.98
N ASN A 211 -18.83 -11.60 -48.90
CA ASN A 211 -18.67 -12.70 -47.94
C ASN A 211 -19.58 -12.62 -46.70
N ALA A 212 -20.63 -11.79 -46.73
CA ALA A 212 -21.62 -11.69 -45.65
C ALA A 212 -22.78 -12.72 -45.76
N ARG A 213 -22.75 -13.61 -46.76
CA ARG A 213 -23.82 -14.61 -47.02
C ARG A 213 -23.32 -16.04 -47.17
N ARG A 214 -22.34 -16.46 -46.37
CA ARG A 214 -22.17 -17.91 -46.12
C ARG A 214 -22.89 -18.25 -44.81
N PRO A 215 -23.92 -19.12 -44.83
CA PRO A 215 -24.49 -19.62 -43.59
C PRO A 215 -23.37 -20.36 -42.85
N LYS A 216 -23.10 -19.96 -41.61
CA LYS A 216 -22.21 -20.72 -40.72
C LYS A 216 -22.82 -22.11 -40.61
N ALA A 217 -22.16 -23.14 -41.17
CA ALA A 217 -22.57 -24.52 -40.94
C ALA A 217 -22.71 -24.72 -39.43
N ALA A 218 -23.90 -25.09 -38.96
CA ALA A 218 -24.20 -25.23 -37.55
C ALA A 218 -23.27 -26.29 -36.96
N ILE A 219 -22.35 -25.87 -36.11
CA ILE A 219 -21.54 -26.79 -35.32
C ILE A 219 -22.52 -27.50 -34.38
N PRO A 220 -22.65 -28.85 -34.45
CA PRO A 220 -23.59 -29.57 -33.60
C PRO A 220 -23.26 -29.30 -32.13
N SER A 221 -24.29 -29.12 -31.32
CA SER A 221 -24.10 -28.81 -29.91
C SER A 221 -23.34 -29.95 -29.22
N LEU A 222 -22.56 -29.60 -28.19
CA LEU A 222 -21.81 -30.57 -27.39
C LEU A 222 -22.71 -31.69 -26.84
N ARG A 223 -23.99 -31.38 -26.60
CA ARG A 223 -25.04 -32.33 -26.19
C ARG A 223 -25.40 -33.33 -27.29
N GLU A 224 -25.50 -32.89 -28.54
CA GLU A 224 -25.80 -33.76 -29.69
C GLU A 224 -24.62 -34.69 -30.00
N LEU A 225 -23.40 -34.18 -29.95
CA LEU A 225 -22.17 -34.97 -30.08
C LEU A 225 -22.10 -36.07 -29.01
N PHE A 226 -22.42 -35.74 -27.76
CA PHE A 226 -22.43 -36.70 -26.66
C PHE A 226 -23.51 -37.79 -26.83
N GLN A 227 -24.73 -37.41 -27.24
CA GLN A 227 -25.78 -38.39 -27.54
C GLN A 227 -25.41 -39.31 -28.72
N GLN A 228 -24.77 -38.79 -29.75
CA GLN A 228 -24.34 -39.58 -30.89
C GLN A 228 -23.25 -40.59 -30.50
N MET A 229 -22.30 -40.18 -29.65
CA MET A 229 -21.29 -41.09 -29.10
C MET A 229 -21.90 -42.19 -28.22
N GLN A 230 -22.91 -41.87 -27.41
CA GLN A 230 -23.61 -42.89 -26.60
C GLN A 230 -24.38 -43.90 -27.47
N LYS A 231 -24.99 -43.45 -28.58
CA LYS A 231 -25.71 -44.33 -29.51
C LYS A 231 -24.77 -45.30 -30.23
N THR A 232 -23.61 -44.82 -30.70
CA THR A 232 -22.63 -45.68 -31.37
C THR A 232 -22.01 -46.69 -30.40
N GLN A 233 -21.74 -46.30 -29.16
CA GLN A 233 -21.27 -47.23 -28.12
C GLN A 233 -22.30 -48.33 -27.83
N LYS A 234 -23.60 -48.00 -27.77
CA LYS A 234 -24.65 -49.01 -27.58
C LYS A 234 -24.79 -49.94 -28.79
N ALA A 235 -24.76 -49.39 -30.01
CA ALA A 235 -24.86 -50.18 -31.23
C ALA A 235 -23.70 -51.18 -31.38
N THR A 236 -22.47 -50.73 -31.14
CA THR A 236 -21.27 -51.59 -31.21
C THR A 236 -21.30 -52.71 -30.16
N LEU A 237 -21.81 -52.44 -28.96
CA LEU A 237 -21.94 -53.45 -27.90
C LEU A 237 -23.06 -54.47 -28.23
N GLU A 238 -24.15 -54.02 -28.84
CA GLU A 238 -25.20 -54.92 -29.32
C GLU A 238 -24.71 -55.80 -30.49
N GLU A 239 -23.96 -55.22 -31.42
CA GLU A 239 -23.35 -55.95 -32.53
C GLU A 239 -22.36 -57.01 -32.03
N ARG A 240 -21.52 -56.67 -31.04
CA ARG A 240 -20.66 -57.65 -30.37
C ARG A 240 -21.46 -58.77 -29.69
N ARG A 241 -22.56 -58.45 -29.00
CA ARG A 241 -23.46 -59.46 -28.40
C ARG A 241 -24.17 -60.33 -29.45
N ARG A 242 -24.43 -59.81 -30.66
CA ARG A 242 -24.96 -60.62 -31.77
C ARG A 242 -23.90 -61.56 -32.32
N LEU A 243 -22.67 -61.08 -32.50
CA LEU A 243 -21.53 -61.89 -32.95
C LEU A 243 -21.15 -62.98 -31.93
N GLU A 244 -21.20 -62.69 -30.62
CA GLU A 244 -20.99 -63.68 -29.57
C GLU A 244 -22.11 -64.73 -29.57
N ARG A 245 -23.37 -64.33 -29.78
CA ARG A 245 -24.50 -65.27 -29.93
C ARG A 245 -24.38 -66.14 -31.18
N SER A 246 -23.92 -65.61 -32.32
CA SER A 246 -23.70 -66.39 -33.54
C SER A 246 -22.49 -67.33 -33.46
N ARG A 247 -21.54 -67.09 -32.54
CA ARG A 247 -20.38 -67.96 -32.27
C ARG A 247 -20.68 -69.08 -31.26
N SER A 248 -21.85 -69.06 -30.64
CA SER A 248 -22.30 -70.02 -29.62
C SER A 248 -23.30 -71.06 -30.16
N CYS A 249 -23.55 -71.09 -31.47
CA CYS A 249 -24.33 -72.10 -32.19
C CYS A 249 -23.42 -72.97 -33.06
#